data_AF-A0A661LSH2-F1
#
_entry.id   AF-A0A661LSH2-F1
#
_cell.length_a   1.000
_cell.length_b   1.000
_cell.length_c   1.000
_cell.angle_alpha   90.00
_cell.angle_beta   90.00
_cell.angle_gamma   90.00
#
_symmetry.space_group_name_H-M   'P 1'
#
loop_
_entity.id
_entity.type
_entity.pdbx_description
1 polymer ?
#
loop_
_entity_poly.entity_id
_entity_poly.type
_entity_poly.pdbx_seq_one_letter_code
_entity_poly.pdbx_strand_id
1 'polypeptide(L)'
;TTIGYVKSLAADIDDFIEQNDSDRVYYMAGNNGALELKSSLVEVKDSFKELISKYKSVIMTSATLASGGNFDFLKNRLGIEDFEERIIGSPFDYRKQALLYIDKDLPLPDKANNEIFQQESLKVMKELINSSRGRALVLFTSYKHLHFVSDNIKIHYPFKSQGDMPPARLIQWFKDTSHSVLLATATFWQGIDIKGEKLSLVIIAKLPFASPGDPVYQERCRRLKDRWFGELALPSAILLLRQGFGRLIRGSNEYGAVAILDTRLVTRSYGRTIVSSLPEINIVHNVEDVKSFFNSIPSTAHKKKVDISKVLRIKGVVSGDAKGVDRVVALGKSNDPTMIPEIIEFTRSSNGNKRRLAASALGKLSRFKPEIYKAIESLERLLEDEKPQVRQYALKALRRIGIVNKEIIELIINKPYEKD
;
A
#
# COMPACT_ATOMS: atom_id res chain seq x y z
N THR A 1 -14.07 -29.73 32.34
CA THR A 1 -14.55 -28.52 31.65
C THR A 1 -14.92 -27.35 32.58
N THR A 2 -14.39 -27.26 33.80
CA THR A 2 -14.35 -26.00 34.60
C THR A 2 -13.06 -25.97 35.41
N ILE A 3 -12.70 -27.13 35.98
CA ILE A 3 -11.41 -27.37 36.65
C ILE A 3 -10.19 -27.08 35.75
N GLY A 4 -10.27 -27.42 34.45
CA GLY A 4 -9.18 -27.14 33.50
C GLY A 4 -8.96 -25.64 33.27
N TYR A 5 -10.04 -24.86 33.20
CA TYR A 5 -9.96 -23.40 33.08
C TYR A 5 -9.42 -22.75 34.34
N VAL A 6 -9.86 -23.22 35.53
CA VAL A 6 -9.35 -22.72 36.82
C VAL A 6 -7.85 -23.02 36.98
N LYS A 7 -7.41 -24.24 36.61
CA LYS A 7 -5.98 -24.60 36.66
C LYS A 7 -5.14 -23.81 35.67
N SER A 8 -5.62 -23.60 34.45
CA SER A 8 -4.94 -22.77 33.45
C SER A 8 -4.82 -21.33 33.94
N LEU A 9 -5.91 -20.76 34.45
CA LEU A 9 -5.92 -19.39 34.97
C LEU A 9 -4.99 -19.24 36.18
N ALA A 10 -4.96 -20.21 37.09
CA ALA A 10 -4.03 -20.19 38.22
C ALA A 10 -2.57 -20.17 37.74
N ALA A 11 -2.22 -21.02 36.77
CA ALA A 11 -0.88 -21.02 36.19
C ALA A 11 -0.53 -19.69 35.48
N ASP A 12 -1.48 -19.09 34.76
CA ASP A 12 -1.27 -17.78 34.11
C ASP A 12 -1.08 -16.65 35.14
N ILE A 13 -1.78 -16.72 36.29
CA ILE A 13 -1.62 -15.75 37.39
C ILE A 13 -0.27 -15.96 38.08
N ASP A 14 0.12 -17.20 38.37
CA ASP A 14 1.39 -17.53 39.00
C ASP A 14 2.55 -17.05 38.11
N ASP A 15 2.53 -17.32 36.79
CA ASP A 15 3.49 -16.79 35.81
C ASP A 15 3.58 -15.25 35.86
N PHE A 16 2.43 -14.58 35.92
CA PHE A 16 2.38 -13.12 35.96
C PHE A 16 2.90 -12.52 37.27
N ILE A 17 2.71 -13.20 38.40
CA ILE A 17 3.21 -12.78 39.72
C ILE A 17 4.71 -13.04 39.81
N GLU A 18 5.16 -14.20 39.39
CA GLU A 18 6.55 -14.63 39.49
C GLU A 18 7.46 -13.89 38.52
N GLN A 19 7.00 -13.62 37.28
CA GLN A 19 7.76 -12.91 36.24
C GLN A 19 9.15 -13.51 35.97
N ASN A 20 9.26 -14.84 36.10
CA ASN A 20 10.53 -15.56 36.01
C ASN A 20 11.11 -15.62 34.58
N ASP A 21 10.28 -15.42 33.56
CA ASP A 21 10.74 -15.42 32.16
C ASP A 21 11.35 -14.06 31.78
N SER A 22 12.68 -14.02 31.76
CA SER A 22 13.45 -12.83 31.40
C SER A 22 13.27 -12.39 29.94
N ASP A 23 12.68 -13.20 29.06
CA ASP A 23 12.38 -12.84 27.67
C ASP A 23 11.00 -12.21 27.48
N ARG A 24 10.21 -12.13 28.55
CA ARG A 24 8.89 -11.50 28.55
C ARG A 24 8.90 -10.16 29.25
N VAL A 25 7.96 -9.31 28.85
CA VAL A 25 7.54 -8.14 29.60
C VAL A 25 6.14 -8.37 30.14
N TYR A 26 5.98 -8.16 31.44
CA TYR A 26 4.73 -8.28 32.17
C TYR A 26 4.16 -6.89 32.41
N TYR A 27 2.92 -6.67 32.03
CA TYR A 27 2.27 -5.38 32.20
C TYR A 27 0.76 -5.52 32.30
N MET A 28 0.13 -4.52 32.92
CA MET A 28 -1.32 -4.42 33.00
C MET A 28 -1.83 -3.42 31.97
N ALA A 29 -2.95 -3.72 31.33
CA ALA A 29 -3.62 -2.83 30.40
C ALA A 29 -5.10 -2.68 30.76
N GLY A 30 -5.60 -1.44 30.74
CA GLY A 30 -7.03 -1.17 30.89
C GLY A 30 -7.74 -1.21 29.54
N ASN A 31 -8.79 -2.00 29.42
CA ASN A 31 -9.63 -2.08 28.22
C ASN A 31 -11.11 -2.07 28.62
N ASN A 32 -11.85 -1.04 28.20
CA ASN A 32 -13.30 -0.89 28.48
C ASN A 32 -13.71 -1.13 29.95
N GLY A 33 -12.91 -0.66 30.92
CA GLY A 33 -13.18 -0.81 32.35
C GLY A 33 -12.75 -2.15 32.96
N ALA A 34 -12.23 -3.09 32.16
CA ALA A 34 -11.58 -4.31 32.63
C ALA A 34 -10.05 -4.13 32.69
N LEU A 35 -9.43 -4.76 33.68
CA LEU A 35 -7.98 -4.86 33.80
C LEU A 35 -7.51 -6.18 33.17
N GLU A 36 -6.61 -6.10 32.20
CA GLU A 36 -5.99 -7.26 31.56
C GLU A 36 -4.55 -7.42 32.05
N LEU A 37 -4.22 -8.61 32.54
CA LEU A 37 -2.84 -9.02 32.82
C LEU A 37 -2.22 -9.54 31.51
N LYS A 38 -1.07 -9.01 31.10
CA LYS A 38 -0.39 -9.37 29.84
C LYS A 38 1.06 -9.74 30.06
N SER A 39 1.48 -10.86 29.47
CA SER A 39 2.89 -11.25 29.35
C SER A 39 3.25 -11.45 27.88
N SER A 40 4.15 -10.61 27.36
CA SER A 40 4.52 -10.59 25.93
C SER A 40 6.01 -10.83 25.72
N LEU A 41 6.38 -11.66 24.75
CA LEU A 41 7.77 -11.85 24.36
C LEU A 41 8.37 -10.55 23.80
N VAL A 42 9.56 -10.20 24.29
CA VAL A 42 10.28 -8.98 23.89
C VAL A 42 10.95 -9.20 22.54
N GLU A 43 11.62 -10.34 22.39
CA GLU A 43 12.26 -10.82 21.18
C GLU A 43 11.57 -12.09 20.69
N VAL A 44 11.56 -12.29 19.37
CA VAL A 44 10.89 -13.45 18.76
C VAL A 44 11.88 -14.34 18.01
N LYS A 45 13.19 -14.15 18.25
CA LYS A 45 14.25 -14.84 17.50
C LYS A 45 14.13 -16.35 17.61
N ASP A 46 14.05 -16.86 18.83
CA ASP A 46 14.04 -18.30 19.09
C ASP A 46 12.72 -18.94 18.65
N SER A 47 11.59 -18.28 18.95
CA SER A 47 10.28 -18.73 18.45
C SER A 47 10.20 -18.75 16.93
N PHE A 48 10.80 -17.75 16.26
CA PHE A 48 10.83 -17.69 14.80
C PHE A 48 11.74 -18.79 14.24
N LYS A 49 12.94 -19.01 14.81
CA LYS A 49 13.84 -20.11 14.47
C LYS A 49 13.16 -21.48 14.58
N GLU A 50 12.44 -21.71 15.68
CA GLU A 50 11.69 -22.96 15.90
C GLU A 50 10.54 -23.12 14.91
N LEU A 51 9.88 -22.02 14.52
CA LEU A 51 8.83 -22.06 13.51
C LEU A 51 9.38 -22.43 12.13
N ILE A 52 10.47 -21.79 11.70
CA ILE A 52 11.04 -22.03 10.37
C ILE A 52 11.71 -23.40 10.24
N SER A 53 12.24 -23.97 11.33
CA SER A 53 12.89 -25.28 11.32
C SER A 53 11.93 -26.43 10.97
N LYS A 54 10.62 -26.22 11.11
CA LYS A 54 9.57 -27.17 10.73
C LYS A 54 9.35 -27.24 9.22
N TYR A 55 9.97 -26.36 8.44
CA TYR A 55 9.83 -26.27 6.99
C TYR A 55 11.16 -26.55 6.28
N LYS A 56 11.12 -27.27 5.16
CA LYS A 56 12.30 -27.55 4.33
C LYS A 56 12.85 -26.30 3.61
N SER A 57 11.98 -25.33 3.33
CA SER A 57 12.33 -24.09 2.63
C SER A 57 11.37 -22.97 3.00
N VAL A 58 11.89 -21.76 3.24
CA VAL A 58 11.10 -20.58 3.58
C VAL A 58 11.47 -19.44 2.62
N ILE A 59 10.47 -18.87 1.93
CA ILE A 59 10.66 -17.70 1.07
C ILE A 59 10.00 -16.50 1.75
N MET A 60 10.81 -15.50 2.12
CA MET A 60 10.34 -14.24 2.68
C MET A 60 10.40 -13.16 1.62
N THR A 61 9.25 -12.57 1.28
CA THR A 61 9.18 -11.48 0.30
C THR A 61 8.33 -10.33 0.83
N SER A 62 8.86 -9.11 0.74
CA SER A 62 8.12 -7.88 0.99
C SER A 62 8.89 -6.70 0.41
N ALA A 63 8.16 -5.64 0.03
CA ALA A 63 8.72 -4.42 -0.55
C ALA A 63 9.67 -3.66 0.41
N THR A 64 9.62 -3.97 1.71
CA THR A 64 10.36 -3.22 2.73
C THR A 64 11.13 -4.11 3.71
N LEU A 65 11.53 -5.32 3.31
CA LEU A 65 12.37 -6.17 4.17
C LEU A 65 13.77 -5.57 4.39
N ALA A 66 14.33 -4.93 3.35
CA ALA A 66 15.62 -4.27 3.44
C ALA A 66 15.48 -2.83 3.98
N SER A 67 16.38 -2.46 4.89
CA SER A 67 16.55 -1.09 5.38
C SER A 67 17.97 -0.62 5.01
N GLY A 68 18.11 0.57 4.43
CA GLY A 68 19.43 1.09 4.04
C GLY A 68 20.19 0.22 3.04
N GLY A 69 19.51 -0.64 2.27
CA GLY A 69 20.14 -1.51 1.27
C GLY A 69 20.67 -2.85 1.81
N ASN A 70 20.40 -3.19 3.08
CA ASN A 70 20.75 -4.49 3.66
C ASN A 70 19.58 -5.09 4.46
N PHE A 71 19.71 -6.34 4.87
CA PHE A 71 18.72 -7.07 5.68
C PHE A 71 19.10 -7.14 7.18
N ASP A 72 20.11 -6.39 7.63
CA ASP A 72 20.70 -6.55 8.97
C ASP A 72 19.68 -6.30 10.08
N PHE A 73 18.80 -5.31 9.90
CA PHE A 73 17.72 -5.04 10.84
C PHE A 73 16.76 -6.24 10.98
N LEU A 74 16.38 -6.86 9.86
CA LEU A 74 15.50 -8.04 9.84
C LEU A 74 16.20 -9.25 10.46
N LYS A 75 17.46 -9.50 10.06
CA LYS A 75 18.29 -10.60 10.57
C LYS A 75 18.46 -10.51 12.08
N ASN A 76 18.84 -9.34 12.58
CA ASN A 76 18.98 -9.10 14.01
C ASN A 76 17.65 -9.28 14.75
N ARG A 77 16.51 -8.89 14.15
CA ARG A 77 15.19 -8.98 14.77
C ARG A 77 14.63 -10.40 14.83
N LEU A 78 14.90 -11.20 13.81
CA LEU A 78 14.38 -12.57 13.68
C LEU A 78 15.42 -13.64 14.06
N GLY A 79 16.66 -13.25 14.34
CA GLY A 79 17.77 -14.17 14.62
C GLY A 79 18.16 -15.00 13.39
N ILE A 80 18.08 -14.42 12.20
CA ILE A 80 18.34 -15.13 10.95
C ILE A 80 19.80 -14.91 10.52
N GLU A 81 20.56 -16.00 10.32
CA GLU A 81 21.98 -15.92 9.96
C GLU A 81 22.30 -16.56 8.57
N ASP A 82 21.57 -17.60 8.14
CA ASP A 82 21.87 -18.38 6.92
C ASP A 82 20.77 -18.31 5.84
N PHE A 83 20.59 -17.16 5.18
CA PHE A 83 19.58 -17.00 4.12
C PHE A 83 20.16 -16.34 2.87
N GLU A 84 19.68 -16.75 1.70
CA GLU A 84 19.98 -16.06 0.44
C GLU A 84 19.23 -14.72 0.37
N GLU A 85 20.00 -13.64 0.19
CA GLU A 85 19.48 -12.29 0.14
C GLU A 85 19.39 -11.78 -1.30
N ARG A 86 18.24 -11.22 -1.68
CA ARG A 86 18.08 -10.56 -2.98
C ARG A 86 17.24 -9.31 -2.86
N ILE A 87 17.81 -8.18 -3.27
CA ILE A 87 17.09 -6.90 -3.40
C ILE A 87 16.69 -6.73 -4.86
N ILE A 88 15.40 -6.64 -5.11
CA ILE A 88 14.85 -6.32 -6.42
C ILE A 88 14.41 -4.86 -6.38
N GLY A 89 14.96 -4.04 -7.29
CA GLY A 89 14.63 -2.63 -7.40
C GLY A 89 13.15 -2.38 -7.73
N SER A 90 12.68 -1.16 -7.44
CA SER A 90 11.34 -0.75 -7.84
C SER A 90 11.25 -0.61 -9.37
N PRO A 91 10.17 -1.05 -10.02
CA PRO A 91 9.94 -0.79 -11.44
C PRO A 91 9.51 0.68 -11.72
N PHE A 92 9.33 1.50 -10.69
CA PHE A 92 8.79 2.87 -10.80
C PHE A 92 9.89 3.94 -10.81
N ASP A 93 9.67 4.99 -11.60
CA ASP A 93 10.58 6.14 -11.73
C ASP A 93 10.19 7.21 -10.68
N TYR A 94 10.63 7.01 -9.43
CA TYR A 94 10.30 7.90 -8.32
C TYR A 94 10.74 9.35 -8.55
N ARG A 95 11.82 9.60 -9.30
CA ARG A 95 12.26 10.97 -9.64
C ARG A 95 11.23 11.72 -10.49
N LYS A 96 10.51 11.03 -11.38
CA LYS A 96 9.47 11.66 -12.22
C LYS A 96 8.09 11.58 -11.60
N GLN A 97 7.82 10.53 -10.85
CA GLN A 97 6.48 10.22 -10.33
C GLN A 97 6.23 10.79 -8.94
N ALA A 98 7.28 11.06 -8.16
CA ALA A 98 7.13 11.46 -6.78
C ALA A 98 7.97 12.67 -6.39
N LEU A 99 7.48 13.41 -5.41
CA LEU A 99 8.17 14.53 -4.79
C LEU A 99 8.22 14.36 -3.27
N LEU A 100 9.35 14.63 -2.64
CA LEU A 100 9.49 14.71 -1.20
C LEU A 100 9.60 16.17 -0.78
N TYR A 101 8.59 16.69 -0.12
CA TYR A 101 8.65 17.99 0.56
C TYR A 101 9.15 17.79 1.98
N ILE A 102 10.16 18.55 2.39
CA ILE A 102 10.65 18.59 3.77
C ILE A 102 10.59 20.03 4.24
N ASP A 103 9.78 20.28 5.26
CA ASP A 103 9.75 21.58 5.90
C ASP A 103 11.06 21.83 6.67
N LYS A 104 11.64 23.01 6.51
CA LYS A 104 12.88 23.45 7.16
C LYS A 104 12.67 24.63 8.12
N ASP A 105 11.51 25.27 8.07
CA ASP A 105 11.23 26.55 8.74
C ASP A 105 10.27 26.39 9.93
N LEU A 106 9.56 25.25 10.03
CA LEU A 106 8.70 24.96 11.18
C LEU A 106 9.48 24.88 12.51
N PRO A 107 8.84 25.27 13.63
CA PRO A 107 9.39 25.04 14.95
C PRO A 107 9.77 23.58 15.17
N LEU A 108 10.76 23.32 16.03
CA LEU A 108 11.11 21.93 16.38
C LEU A 108 9.89 21.24 17.02
N PRO A 109 9.53 20.00 16.62
CA PRO A 109 8.35 19.31 17.13
C PRO A 109 8.55 18.69 18.53
N ASP A 110 9.14 19.44 19.46
CA ASP A 110 9.38 19.06 20.85
C ASP A 110 8.22 19.47 21.79
N LYS A 111 8.39 19.21 23.10
CA LYS A 111 7.37 19.53 24.11
C LYS A 111 7.21 21.05 24.32
N ALA A 112 8.29 21.82 24.20
CA ALA A 112 8.29 23.25 24.49
C ALA A 112 7.56 24.04 23.38
N ASN A 113 7.70 23.62 22.14
CA ASN A 113 7.14 24.30 20.98
C ASN A 113 5.81 23.71 20.50
N ASN A 114 5.18 22.82 21.27
CA ASN A 114 4.09 21.98 20.75
C ASN A 114 2.91 22.80 20.22
N GLU A 115 2.51 23.89 20.88
CA GLU A 115 1.39 24.73 20.45
C GLU A 115 1.73 25.55 19.20
N ILE A 116 2.90 26.18 19.18
CA ILE A 116 3.38 26.96 18.02
C ILE A 116 3.54 26.02 16.81
N PHE A 117 4.13 24.84 17.02
CA PHE A 117 4.26 23.82 15.99
C PHE A 117 2.90 23.40 15.43
N GLN A 118 1.89 23.17 16.29
CA GLN A 118 0.54 22.83 15.85
C GLN A 118 -0.06 23.92 14.96
N GLN A 119 0.08 25.19 15.35
CA GLN A 119 -0.46 26.33 14.60
C GLN A 119 0.26 26.54 13.25
N GLU A 120 1.59 26.53 13.24
CA GLU A 120 2.37 26.75 12.02
C GLU A 120 2.25 25.56 11.06
N SER A 121 2.31 24.32 11.57
CA SER A 121 2.15 23.14 10.72
C SER A 121 0.75 23.06 10.10
N LEU A 122 -0.30 23.53 10.79
CA LEU A 122 -1.64 23.65 10.21
C LEU A 122 -1.69 24.59 9.00
N LYS A 123 -0.93 25.69 9.00
CA LYS A 123 -0.86 26.61 7.85
C LYS A 123 -0.24 25.90 6.64
N VAL A 124 0.92 25.27 6.83
CA VAL A 124 1.62 24.52 5.79
C VAL A 124 0.77 23.36 5.26
N MET A 125 0.09 22.62 6.15
CA MET A 125 -0.84 21.56 5.76
C MET A 125 -1.93 22.06 4.80
N LYS A 126 -2.54 23.23 5.07
CA LYS A 126 -3.58 23.79 4.20
C LYS A 126 -3.04 24.09 2.80
N GLU A 127 -1.86 24.68 2.69
CA GLU A 127 -1.25 24.99 1.39
C GLU A 127 -0.92 23.73 0.58
N LEU A 128 -0.37 22.71 1.24
CA LEU A 128 -0.08 21.42 0.62
C LEU A 128 -1.38 20.71 0.18
N ILE A 129 -2.40 20.67 1.04
CA ILE A 129 -3.72 20.09 0.72
C ILE A 129 -4.31 20.78 -0.52
N ASN A 130 -4.24 22.11 -0.58
CA ASN A 130 -4.70 22.88 -1.73
C ASN A 130 -3.94 22.52 -3.01
N SER A 131 -2.62 22.36 -2.92
CA SER A 131 -1.76 21.95 -4.03
C SER A 131 -2.16 20.58 -4.60
N SER A 132 -2.57 19.65 -3.74
CA SER A 132 -3.04 18.33 -4.14
C SER A 132 -4.51 18.27 -4.57
N ARG A 133 -5.26 19.39 -4.48
CA ARG A 133 -6.71 19.47 -4.65
C ARG A 133 -7.48 18.51 -3.74
N GLY A 134 -7.15 18.52 -2.45
CA GLY A 134 -7.85 17.76 -1.43
C GLY A 134 -7.45 16.30 -1.29
N ARG A 135 -6.80 15.68 -2.28
CA ARG A 135 -6.46 14.24 -2.33
C ARG A 135 -5.33 13.84 -1.37
N ALA A 136 -5.55 14.06 -0.08
CA ALA A 136 -4.51 14.06 0.93
C ALA A 136 -4.83 13.15 2.12
N LEU A 137 -3.81 12.44 2.61
CA LEU A 137 -3.84 11.74 3.88
C LEU A 137 -2.82 12.40 4.82
N VAL A 138 -3.29 12.93 5.94
CA VAL A 138 -2.49 13.61 6.95
C VAL A 138 -2.32 12.70 8.16
N LEU A 139 -1.06 12.42 8.50
CA LEU A 139 -0.67 11.48 9.55
C LEU A 139 -0.07 12.18 10.75
N PHE A 140 -0.64 11.87 11.91
CA PHE A 140 -0.24 12.42 13.20
C PHE A 140 0.37 11.34 14.10
N THR A 141 1.37 11.71 14.90
CA THR A 141 1.92 10.82 15.94
C THR A 141 1.17 10.92 17.26
N SER A 142 0.23 11.86 17.41
CA SER A 142 -0.60 12.01 18.61
C SER A 142 -2.03 12.45 18.28
N TYR A 143 -2.99 11.92 19.05
CA TYR A 143 -4.39 12.35 18.98
C TYR A 143 -4.57 13.83 19.33
N LYS A 144 -3.77 14.37 20.26
CA LYS A 144 -3.80 15.81 20.59
C LYS A 144 -3.59 16.69 19.37
N HIS A 145 -2.61 16.38 18.52
CA HIS A 145 -2.37 17.17 17.30
C HIS A 145 -3.45 16.90 16.24
N LEU A 146 -3.89 15.65 16.09
CA LEU A 146 -4.98 15.31 15.18
C LEU A 146 -6.26 16.07 15.49
N HIS A 147 -6.68 16.11 16.76
CA HIS A 147 -7.89 16.84 17.19
C HIS A 147 -7.71 18.34 16.97
N PHE A 148 -6.57 18.92 17.38
CA PHE A 148 -6.27 20.32 17.12
C PHE A 148 -6.45 20.68 15.64
N VAL A 149 -5.88 19.89 14.72
CA VAL A 149 -6.03 20.15 13.28
C VAL A 149 -7.47 19.93 12.83
N SER A 150 -8.13 18.86 13.26
CA SER A 150 -9.52 18.56 12.91
C SER A 150 -10.48 19.70 13.28
N ASP A 151 -10.27 20.32 14.44
CA ASP A 151 -11.13 21.39 14.95
C ASP A 151 -10.86 22.76 14.30
N ASN A 152 -9.63 22.97 13.79
CA ASN A 152 -9.17 24.27 13.28
C ASN A 152 -8.94 24.32 11.76
N ILE A 153 -9.00 23.17 11.08
CA ILE A 153 -8.80 23.11 9.64
C ILE A 153 -10.01 23.70 8.91
N LYS A 154 -9.73 24.67 8.03
CA LYS A 154 -10.71 25.30 7.15
C LYS A 154 -10.23 25.12 5.73
N ILE A 155 -10.85 24.19 5.01
CA ILE A 155 -10.52 23.80 3.64
C ILE A 155 -11.80 23.61 2.82
N HIS A 156 -11.72 23.76 1.50
CA HIS A 156 -12.85 23.58 0.58
C HIS A 156 -13.18 22.11 0.26
N TYR A 157 -12.37 21.18 0.79
CA TYR A 157 -12.44 19.76 0.49
C TYR A 157 -13.17 19.02 1.61
N PRO A 158 -14.01 18.01 1.29
CA PRO A 158 -14.57 17.14 2.31
C PRO A 158 -13.46 16.49 3.12
N PHE A 159 -13.57 16.53 4.45
CA PHE A 159 -12.60 15.85 5.31
C PHE A 159 -13.28 15.04 6.41
N LYS A 160 -12.56 14.01 6.85
CA LYS A 160 -12.90 13.22 8.04
C LYS A 160 -11.66 12.96 8.88
N SER A 161 -11.91 12.75 10.16
CA SER A 161 -10.89 12.46 11.15
C SER A 161 -11.08 11.06 11.74
N GLN A 162 -9.96 10.44 12.13
CA GLN A 162 -10.00 9.19 12.88
C GLN A 162 -10.71 9.44 14.22
N GLY A 163 -11.82 8.72 14.42
CA GLY A 163 -12.75 8.93 15.55
C GLY A 163 -14.17 9.24 15.08
N ASP A 164 -14.33 9.83 13.89
CA ASP A 164 -15.65 10.18 13.34
C ASP A 164 -16.50 8.94 13.02
N MET A 165 -15.83 7.86 12.61
CA MET A 165 -16.44 6.61 12.16
C MET A 165 -15.52 5.41 12.44
N PRO A 166 -16.04 4.18 12.48
CA PRO A 166 -15.21 2.99 12.53
C PRO A 166 -14.17 2.95 11.38
N PRO A 167 -12.94 2.46 11.60
CA PRO A 167 -11.84 2.49 10.63
C PRO A 167 -12.20 2.02 9.22
N ALA A 168 -12.91 0.90 9.10
CA ALA A 168 -13.31 0.35 7.81
C ALA A 168 -14.24 1.30 7.02
N ARG A 169 -15.19 1.95 7.71
CA ARG A 169 -16.09 2.93 7.10
C ARG A 169 -15.36 4.21 6.72
N LEU A 170 -14.41 4.65 7.54
CA LEU A 170 -13.58 5.82 7.25
C LEU A 170 -12.74 5.64 5.98
N ILE A 171 -12.11 4.46 5.83
CA ILE A 171 -11.38 4.10 4.61
C ILE A 171 -12.31 4.06 3.40
N GLN A 172 -13.51 3.47 3.56
CA GLN A 172 -14.47 3.39 2.47
C GLN A 172 -14.97 4.78 2.05
N TRP A 173 -15.29 5.65 3.01
CA TRP A 173 -15.65 7.04 2.75
C TRP A 173 -14.55 7.79 1.98
N PHE A 174 -13.29 7.63 2.39
CA PHE A 174 -12.15 8.25 1.70
C PHE A 174 -11.98 7.70 0.29
N LYS A 175 -12.23 6.40 0.10
CA LYS A 175 -12.23 5.77 -1.23
C LYS A 175 -13.39 6.27 -2.08
N ASP A 176 -14.55 6.56 -1.54
CA ASP A 176 -15.72 6.91 -2.35
C ASP A 176 -15.85 8.42 -2.60
N THR A 177 -15.19 9.24 -1.79
CA THR A 177 -15.27 10.71 -1.87
C THR A 177 -14.09 11.27 -2.65
N SER A 178 -14.36 11.82 -3.83
CA SER A 178 -13.35 12.53 -4.64
C SER A 178 -12.87 13.81 -3.94
N HIS A 179 -11.61 14.19 -4.15
CA HIS A 179 -11.01 15.41 -3.57
C HIS A 179 -11.18 15.49 -2.05
N SER A 180 -11.02 14.37 -1.35
CA SER A 180 -11.24 14.28 0.10
C SER A 180 -9.94 14.18 0.88
N VAL A 181 -9.94 14.74 2.08
CA VAL A 181 -8.83 14.71 3.05
C VAL A 181 -9.15 13.75 4.18
N LEU A 182 -8.18 12.93 4.57
CA LEU A 182 -8.29 12.07 5.74
C LEU A 182 -7.23 12.43 6.77
N LEU A 183 -7.66 12.73 8.00
CA LEU A 183 -6.80 12.98 9.14
C LEU A 183 -6.75 11.71 9.99
N ALA A 184 -5.57 11.14 10.18
CA ALA A 184 -5.42 9.88 10.92
C ALA A 184 -4.11 9.81 11.69
N THR A 185 -4.02 8.90 12.66
CA THR A 185 -2.76 8.62 13.34
C THR A 185 -1.85 7.73 12.49
N ALA A 186 -0.54 7.76 12.73
CA ALA A 186 0.45 6.99 11.98
C ALA A 186 0.18 5.46 12.00
N THR A 187 -0.47 4.94 13.04
CA THR A 187 -0.86 3.52 13.13
C THR A 187 -1.95 3.15 12.13
N PHE A 188 -2.84 4.08 11.80
CA PHE A 188 -3.89 3.90 10.79
C PHE A 188 -3.29 3.59 9.42
N TRP A 189 -2.10 4.12 9.14
CA TRP A 189 -1.39 3.99 7.87
C TRP A 189 -1.06 2.53 7.51
N GLN A 190 -0.89 1.61 8.46
CA GLN A 190 -0.38 0.25 8.18
C GLN A 190 -1.37 -0.67 7.43
N GLY A 191 -2.64 -0.30 7.24
CA GLY A 191 -3.66 -1.17 6.60
C GLY A 191 -4.37 -0.63 5.34
N ILE A 192 -4.09 0.62 4.94
CA ILE A 192 -4.80 1.31 3.87
C ILE A 192 -4.23 1.08 2.45
N ASP A 193 -5.01 0.39 1.61
CA ASP A 193 -4.80 0.31 0.15
C ASP A 193 -5.77 1.26 -0.59
N ILE A 194 -5.32 2.47 -0.97
CA ILE A 194 -6.06 3.43 -1.82
C ILE A 194 -5.36 3.55 -3.18
N LYS A 195 -5.96 2.98 -4.22
CA LYS A 195 -5.39 2.97 -5.58
C LYS A 195 -5.78 4.22 -6.37
N GLY A 196 -4.89 4.65 -7.26
CA GLY A 196 -5.17 5.67 -8.27
C GLY A 196 -5.19 7.11 -7.74
N GLU A 197 -5.79 7.99 -8.53
CA GLU A 197 -5.84 9.45 -8.35
C GLU A 197 -6.57 9.93 -7.08
N LYS A 198 -6.98 9.05 -6.18
CA LYS A 198 -7.71 9.43 -4.96
C LYS A 198 -6.78 9.86 -3.84
N LEU A 199 -5.56 9.32 -3.81
CA LEU A 199 -4.51 9.70 -2.88
C LEU A 199 -3.28 10.13 -3.68
N SER A 200 -3.00 11.44 -3.69
CA SER A 200 -1.82 11.99 -4.36
C SER A 200 -0.90 12.74 -3.42
N LEU A 201 -1.31 12.99 -2.17
CA LEU A 201 -0.50 13.66 -1.16
C LEU A 201 -0.55 12.91 0.16
N VAL A 202 0.61 12.70 0.77
CA VAL A 202 0.73 12.16 2.12
C VAL A 202 1.48 13.18 2.94
N ILE A 203 0.86 13.68 4.00
CA ILE A 203 1.51 14.60 4.94
C ILE A 203 1.82 13.84 6.22
N ILE A 204 3.08 13.86 6.65
CA ILE A 204 3.54 13.28 7.91
C ILE A 204 3.90 14.45 8.82
N ALA A 205 3.05 14.71 9.82
CA ALA A 205 3.21 15.86 10.70
C ALA A 205 4.48 15.76 11.55
N LYS A 206 4.85 14.56 12.01
CA LYS A 206 6.06 14.29 12.79
C LYS A 206 6.63 12.94 12.38
N LEU A 207 7.96 12.79 12.44
CA LEU A 207 8.61 11.51 12.19
C LEU A 207 8.01 10.40 13.08
N PRO A 208 7.68 9.22 12.51
CA PRO A 208 6.94 8.16 13.18
C PRO A 208 7.84 7.33 14.11
N PHE A 209 8.51 7.98 15.05
CA PHE A 209 9.18 7.26 16.14
C PHE A 209 8.13 6.63 17.06
N ALA A 210 8.38 5.39 17.47
CA ALA A 210 7.45 4.65 18.31
C ALA A 210 7.19 5.40 19.63
N SER A 211 5.95 5.29 20.10
CA SER A 211 5.54 5.92 21.36
C SER A 211 6.25 5.25 22.52
N PRO A 212 6.74 6.02 23.52
CA PRO A 212 7.28 5.44 24.73
C PRO A 212 6.25 4.63 25.52
N GLY A 213 4.95 4.70 25.23
CA GLY A 213 3.90 4.03 26.01
C GLY A 213 3.74 2.53 25.75
N ASP A 214 4.45 1.95 24.78
CA ASP A 214 4.43 0.50 24.52
C ASP A 214 5.44 -0.21 25.45
N PRO A 215 4.98 -1.06 26.41
CA PRO A 215 5.85 -1.74 27.36
C PRO A 215 6.89 -2.66 26.68
N VAL A 216 6.52 -3.30 25.56
CA VAL A 216 7.44 -4.14 24.80
C VAL A 216 8.52 -3.28 24.16
N TYR A 217 8.15 -2.13 23.60
CA TYR A 217 9.11 -1.18 23.05
C TYR A 217 10.03 -0.60 24.12
N GLN A 218 9.50 -0.24 25.30
CA GLN A 218 10.30 0.22 26.43
C GLN A 218 11.34 -0.82 26.86
N GLU A 219 10.93 -2.08 26.99
CA GLU A 219 11.82 -3.16 27.39
C GLU A 219 12.91 -3.40 26.34
N ARG A 220 12.60 -3.32 25.05
CA ARG A 220 13.62 -3.36 23.98
C ARG A 220 14.61 -2.21 24.09
N CYS A 221 14.13 -1.00 24.32
CA CYS A 221 14.99 0.16 24.55
C CYS A 221 15.89 -0.04 25.77
N ARG A 222 15.35 -0.59 26.87
CA ARG A 222 16.10 -0.89 28.09
C ARG A 222 17.23 -1.89 27.82
N ARG A 223 16.95 -2.97 27.08
CA ARG A 223 17.96 -3.98 26.70
C ARG A 223 19.06 -3.40 25.80
N LEU A 224 18.70 -2.50 24.90
CA LEU A 224 19.64 -1.88 23.95
C LEU A 224 20.49 -0.75 24.57
N LYS A 225 20.10 -0.21 25.74
CA LYS A 225 20.76 0.94 26.38
C LYS A 225 20.99 2.06 25.34
N ASP A 226 22.14 2.71 25.31
CA ASP A 226 22.44 3.83 24.40
C ASP A 226 22.29 3.53 22.90
N ARG A 227 22.28 2.25 22.51
CA ARG A 227 22.14 1.82 21.10
C ARG A 227 20.69 1.81 20.63
N TRP A 228 19.71 1.98 21.52
CA TRP A 228 18.28 1.88 21.21
C TRP A 228 17.86 2.78 20.03
N PHE A 229 18.42 3.98 19.94
CA PHE A 229 18.06 4.91 18.88
C PHE A 229 18.52 4.42 17.51
N GLY A 230 19.79 4.00 17.40
CA GLY A 230 20.40 3.57 16.15
C GLY A 230 19.96 2.19 15.69
N GLU A 231 19.76 1.25 16.62
CA GLU A 231 19.45 -0.16 16.29
C GLU A 231 17.95 -0.47 16.27
N LEU A 232 17.11 0.36 16.88
CA LEU A 232 15.66 0.12 16.95
C LEU A 232 14.83 1.29 16.44
N ALA A 233 14.97 2.48 17.04
CA ALA A 233 14.05 3.60 16.77
C ALA A 233 14.19 4.12 15.33
N LEU A 234 15.42 4.36 14.87
CA LEU A 234 15.71 4.88 13.55
C LEU A 234 15.36 3.88 12.43
N PRO A 235 15.79 2.61 12.47
CA PRO A 235 15.38 1.62 11.47
C PRO A 235 13.86 1.42 11.41
N SER A 236 13.19 1.41 12.57
CA SER A 236 11.72 1.27 12.63
C SER A 236 11.01 2.45 11.96
N ALA A 237 11.49 3.68 12.20
CA ALA A 237 10.96 4.87 11.55
C ALA A 237 11.20 4.84 10.03
N ILE A 238 12.39 4.45 9.58
CA ILE A 238 12.72 4.30 8.15
C ILE A 238 11.80 3.27 7.48
N LEU A 239 11.57 2.13 8.15
CA LEU A 239 10.69 1.08 7.65
C LEU A 239 9.26 1.59 7.46
N LEU A 240 8.71 2.31 8.44
CA LEU A 240 7.38 2.92 8.35
C LEU A 240 7.30 3.95 7.22
N LEU A 241 8.32 4.81 7.08
CA LEU A 241 8.39 5.79 6.00
C LEU A 241 8.42 5.12 4.63
N ARG A 242 9.27 4.09 4.42
CA ARG A 242 9.34 3.33 3.17
C ARG A 242 8.01 2.68 2.81
N GLN A 243 7.32 2.09 3.80
CA GLN A 243 5.96 1.57 3.60
C GLN A 243 4.98 2.69 3.22
N GLY A 244 5.21 3.92 3.69
CA GLY A 244 4.61 5.16 3.20
C GLY A 244 4.72 5.34 1.69
N PHE A 245 5.95 5.46 1.19
CA PHE A 245 6.20 5.71 -0.22
C PHE A 245 5.63 4.63 -1.15
N GLY A 246 5.69 3.36 -0.74
CA GLY A 246 5.12 2.25 -1.52
C GLY A 246 3.59 2.29 -1.68
N ARG A 247 2.90 3.14 -0.91
CA ARG A 247 1.44 3.33 -1.03
C ARG A 247 1.06 4.48 -1.95
N LEU A 248 1.96 5.42 -2.15
CA LEU A 248 1.73 6.59 -2.99
C LEU A 248 1.87 6.24 -4.49
N ILE A 249 2.86 5.42 -4.83
CA ILE A 249 3.17 5.06 -6.22
C ILE A 249 3.03 3.55 -6.40
N ARG A 250 1.99 3.12 -7.13
CA ARG A 250 1.65 1.71 -7.39
C ARG A 250 1.49 1.39 -8.88
N GLY A 251 1.54 2.41 -9.74
CA GLY A 251 1.48 2.28 -11.19
C GLY A 251 2.39 3.29 -11.89
N SER A 252 2.70 3.03 -13.17
CA SER A 252 3.56 3.89 -14.01
C SER A 252 2.99 5.28 -14.29
N ASN A 253 1.68 5.47 -14.06
CA ASN A 253 0.95 6.71 -14.33
C ASN A 253 0.38 7.31 -13.04
N GLU A 254 0.87 6.86 -11.88
CA GLU A 254 0.53 7.46 -10.59
C GLU A 254 1.60 8.47 -10.21
N TYR A 255 1.15 9.63 -9.74
CA TYR A 255 2.00 10.74 -9.35
C TYR A 255 1.56 11.24 -7.97
N GLY A 256 2.52 11.62 -7.13
CA GLY A 256 2.17 12.16 -5.82
C GLY A 256 3.32 12.80 -5.07
N ALA A 257 3.00 13.40 -3.93
CA ALA A 257 3.99 13.98 -3.03
C ALA A 257 3.90 13.37 -1.63
N VAL A 258 5.04 13.22 -0.97
CA VAL A 258 5.12 13.01 0.48
C VAL A 258 5.67 14.29 1.08
N ALA A 259 4.98 14.84 2.07
CA ALA A 259 5.38 16.02 2.81
C ALA A 259 5.71 15.63 4.25
N ILE A 260 6.91 15.93 4.73
CA ILE A 260 7.34 15.71 6.11
C ILE A 260 7.51 17.06 6.77
N LEU A 261 6.67 17.35 7.77
CA LEU A 261 6.64 18.64 8.47
C LEU A 261 7.55 18.64 9.71
N ASP A 262 8.69 17.97 9.62
CA ASP A 262 9.58 17.72 10.75
C ASP A 262 10.99 18.19 10.43
N THR A 263 11.34 19.38 10.95
CA THR A 263 12.63 20.04 10.70
C THR A 263 13.82 19.24 11.23
N ARG A 264 13.61 18.22 12.07
CA ARG A 264 14.67 17.30 12.51
C ARG A 264 15.27 16.51 11.35
N LEU A 265 14.52 16.31 10.26
CA LEU A 265 15.02 15.63 9.07
C LEU A 265 16.13 16.43 8.37
N VAL A 266 16.14 17.75 8.53
CA VAL A 266 17.19 18.65 8.01
C VAL A 266 18.26 18.93 9.07
N THR A 267 17.84 19.18 10.32
CA THR A 267 18.73 19.69 11.38
C THR A 267 19.51 18.61 12.11
N ARG A 268 19.04 17.35 12.13
CA ARG A 268 19.70 16.26 12.87
C ARG A 268 20.52 15.37 11.95
N SER A 269 21.62 14.83 12.47
CA SER A 269 22.54 13.95 11.73
C SER A 269 21.86 12.73 11.13
N TYR A 270 20.95 12.10 11.88
CA TYR A 270 20.19 10.93 11.42
C TYR A 270 19.23 11.23 10.25
N GLY A 271 18.93 12.51 9.98
CA GLY A 271 18.03 12.89 8.89
C GLY A 271 18.59 12.48 7.53
N ARG A 272 19.90 12.59 7.33
CA ARG A 272 20.61 12.10 6.14
C ARG A 272 20.47 10.59 5.96
N THR A 273 20.52 9.82 7.05
CA THR A 273 20.31 8.37 7.04
C THR A 273 18.88 8.01 6.61
N ILE A 274 17.88 8.75 7.11
CA ILE A 274 16.49 8.54 6.69
C ILE A 274 16.35 8.80 5.19
N VAL A 275 16.79 9.98 4.72
CA VAL A 275 16.64 10.40 3.32
C VAL A 275 17.35 9.45 2.36
N SER A 276 18.59 9.06 2.65
CA SER A 276 19.34 8.08 1.83
C SER A 276 18.72 6.68 1.81
N SER A 277 17.90 6.36 2.81
CA SER A 277 17.16 5.09 2.86
C SER A 277 15.82 5.14 2.13
N LEU A 278 15.40 6.28 1.58
CA LEU A 278 14.19 6.40 0.76
C LEU A 278 14.51 6.15 -0.73
N PRO A 279 13.51 5.85 -1.58
CA PRO A 279 13.72 5.78 -3.02
C PRO A 279 14.32 7.08 -3.58
N GLU A 280 15.07 7.00 -4.69
CA GLU A 280 15.60 8.19 -5.35
C GLU A 280 14.47 9.11 -5.81
N ILE A 281 14.29 10.22 -5.09
CA ILE A 281 13.16 11.14 -5.22
C ILE A 281 13.68 12.58 -5.17
N ASN A 282 12.99 13.48 -5.87
CA ASN A 282 13.31 14.90 -5.82
C ASN A 282 12.88 15.48 -4.47
N ILE A 283 13.78 16.21 -3.81
CA ILE A 283 13.54 16.83 -2.51
C ILE A 283 13.36 18.32 -2.71
N VAL A 284 12.29 18.87 -2.15
CA VAL A 284 11.98 20.31 -2.17
C VAL A 284 11.68 20.81 -0.77
N HIS A 285 11.84 22.12 -0.57
CA HIS A 285 11.62 22.77 0.72
C HIS A 285 10.57 23.87 0.66
N ASN A 286 10.07 24.22 -0.54
CA ASN A 286 9.05 25.25 -0.71
C ASN A 286 7.74 24.63 -1.19
N VAL A 287 6.62 25.13 -0.68
CA VAL A 287 5.29 24.64 -1.07
C VAL A 287 4.97 24.96 -2.54
N GLU A 288 5.52 26.05 -3.09
CA GLU A 288 5.31 26.41 -4.51
C GLU A 288 5.92 25.37 -5.46
N ASP A 289 7.00 24.69 -5.07
CA ASP A 289 7.58 23.60 -5.86
C ASP A 289 6.63 22.39 -5.88
N VAL A 290 5.95 22.11 -4.77
CA VAL A 290 4.92 21.06 -4.65
C VAL A 290 3.73 21.38 -5.55
N LYS A 291 3.28 22.63 -5.53
CA LYS A 291 2.20 23.13 -6.39
C LYS A 291 2.57 23.06 -7.87
N SER A 292 3.80 23.45 -8.21
CA SER A 292 4.34 23.36 -9.57
C SER A 292 4.40 21.91 -10.04
N PHE A 293 4.85 20.99 -9.18
CA PHE A 293 4.81 19.57 -9.45
C PHE A 293 3.39 19.09 -9.76
N PHE A 294 2.41 19.35 -8.88
CA PHE A 294 1.03 18.92 -9.13
C PHE A 294 0.40 19.55 -10.39
N ASN A 295 0.79 20.78 -10.74
CA ASN A 295 0.35 21.45 -11.98
C ASN A 295 1.02 20.87 -13.23
N SER A 296 2.24 20.35 -13.10
CA SER A 296 2.99 19.73 -14.20
C SER A 296 2.54 18.30 -14.52
N ILE A 297 1.83 17.64 -13.59
CA ILE A 297 1.33 16.28 -13.80
C ILE A 297 0.43 16.28 -15.04
N PRO A 298 0.69 15.40 -16.02
CA PRO A 298 -0.15 15.27 -17.19
C PRO A 298 -1.60 15.01 -16.75
N SER A 299 -2.48 15.95 -17.07
CA SER A 299 -3.91 15.80 -16.83
C SER A 299 -4.39 14.51 -17.49
N THR A 300 -4.75 13.52 -16.69
CA THR A 300 -5.48 12.33 -17.14
C THR A 300 -6.85 12.70 -17.72
N ALA A 301 -7.30 13.94 -17.58
CA ALA A 301 -8.53 14.48 -18.17
C ALA A 301 -8.42 14.79 -19.67
N HIS A 302 -7.31 14.48 -20.33
CA HIS A 302 -7.31 14.14 -21.76
C HIS A 302 -6.87 12.69 -21.92
N LYS A 303 -7.79 11.74 -21.68
CA LYS A 303 -7.96 10.69 -22.68
C LYS A 303 -8.11 11.43 -24.00
N LYS A 304 -7.01 11.60 -24.74
CA LYS A 304 -7.05 11.93 -26.16
C LYS A 304 -8.18 11.05 -26.71
N LYS A 305 -9.28 11.67 -27.16
CA LYS A 305 -9.97 11.15 -28.34
C LYS A 305 -8.83 10.86 -29.29
N VAL A 306 -8.50 9.59 -29.45
CA VAL A 306 -7.58 9.19 -30.50
C VAL A 306 -8.29 9.66 -31.74
N ASP A 307 -7.83 10.77 -32.29
CA ASP A 307 -8.24 11.21 -33.60
C ASP A 307 -7.63 10.18 -34.56
N ILE A 308 -8.44 9.18 -34.87
CA ILE A 308 -8.08 7.99 -35.66
C ILE A 308 -7.64 8.42 -37.07
N SER A 309 -7.93 9.67 -37.46
CA SER A 309 -7.50 10.26 -38.72
C SER A 309 -6.00 10.59 -38.78
N LYS A 310 -5.33 10.85 -37.64
CA LYS A 310 -3.89 11.21 -37.61
C LYS A 310 -2.94 10.02 -37.48
N VAL A 311 -3.42 8.83 -37.09
CA VAL A 311 -2.59 7.61 -36.97
C VAL A 311 -2.41 6.91 -38.33
N LEU A 312 -3.12 7.33 -39.38
CA LEU A 312 -3.04 6.76 -40.73
C LEU A 312 -1.91 7.33 -41.62
N ARG A 313 -1.03 8.19 -41.09
CA ARG A 313 0.08 8.78 -41.86
C ARG A 313 1.44 8.61 -41.18
N ILE A 314 1.81 7.38 -40.85
CA ILE A 314 3.22 7.00 -40.82
C ILE A 314 3.34 5.69 -41.60
N LYS A 315 3.88 5.82 -42.82
CA LYS A 315 4.17 4.71 -43.72
C LYS A 315 5.24 3.81 -43.12
N GLY A 316 5.07 2.50 -43.35
CA GLY A 316 6.18 1.59 -43.58
C GLY A 316 6.41 0.55 -42.50
N VAL A 317 6.03 -0.70 -42.82
CA VAL A 317 6.59 -1.94 -42.25
C VAL A 317 6.21 -2.26 -40.80
N VAL A 318 5.01 -2.80 -40.57
CA VAL A 318 4.78 -3.79 -39.50
C VAL A 318 3.72 -4.79 -39.95
N SER A 319 4.01 -6.07 -39.73
CA SER A 319 3.24 -7.27 -40.07
C SER A 319 1.75 -7.20 -39.69
N GLY A 320 0.90 -7.83 -40.51
CA GLY A 320 -0.57 -7.82 -40.41
C GLY A 320 -1.16 -8.33 -39.09
N ASP A 321 -0.36 -8.93 -38.20
CA ASP A 321 -0.82 -9.44 -36.91
C ASP A 321 -0.95 -8.39 -35.81
N ALA A 322 -0.13 -7.33 -35.83
CA ALA A 322 -0.15 -6.26 -34.83
C ALA A 322 -1.46 -5.45 -34.85
N LYS A 323 -2.00 -5.20 -36.05
CA LYS A 323 -3.27 -4.45 -36.23
C LYS A 323 -4.47 -5.12 -35.54
N GLY A 324 -4.51 -6.45 -35.53
CA GLY A 324 -5.60 -7.19 -34.89
C GLY A 324 -5.52 -7.20 -33.36
N VAL A 325 -4.30 -7.22 -32.80
CA VAL A 325 -4.07 -7.19 -31.35
C VAL A 325 -4.49 -5.84 -30.77
N ASP A 326 -4.06 -4.74 -31.40
CA ASP A 326 -4.41 -3.39 -30.97
C ASP A 326 -5.92 -3.13 -31.05
N ARG A 327 -6.59 -3.71 -32.06
CA ARG A 327 -8.04 -3.64 -32.21
C ARG A 327 -8.77 -4.27 -31.02
N VAL A 328 -8.45 -5.52 -30.65
CA VAL A 328 -9.09 -6.21 -29.50
C VAL A 328 -8.92 -5.42 -28.21
N VAL A 329 -7.73 -4.86 -27.99
CA VAL A 329 -7.44 -4.04 -26.81
C VAL A 329 -8.27 -2.76 -26.80
N ALA A 330 -8.44 -2.11 -27.96
CA ALA A 330 -9.27 -0.93 -28.09
C ALA A 330 -10.75 -1.24 -27.82
N LEU A 331 -11.28 -2.34 -28.39
CA LEU A 331 -12.64 -2.81 -28.15
C LEU A 331 -12.91 -3.10 -26.67
N GLY A 332 -11.99 -3.79 -25.99
CA GLY A 332 -12.13 -4.05 -24.55
C GLY A 332 -12.01 -2.80 -23.66
N LYS A 333 -11.54 -1.67 -24.19
CA LYS A 333 -11.44 -0.38 -23.50
C LYS A 333 -12.58 0.58 -23.84
N SER A 334 -13.36 0.31 -24.90
CA SER A 334 -14.45 1.19 -25.35
C SER A 334 -15.56 1.30 -24.32
N ASN A 335 -15.73 0.29 -23.46
CA ASN A 335 -16.82 0.19 -22.50
C ASN A 335 -18.21 0.23 -23.16
N ASP A 336 -18.30 -0.28 -24.39
CA ASP A 336 -19.49 -0.26 -25.24
C ASP A 336 -19.96 -1.71 -25.49
N PRO A 337 -21.17 -2.11 -25.04
CA PRO A 337 -21.69 -3.46 -25.23
C PRO A 337 -21.98 -3.81 -26.70
N THR A 338 -22.13 -2.82 -27.59
CA THR A 338 -22.38 -3.08 -29.02
C THR A 338 -21.19 -3.74 -29.71
N MET A 339 -20.00 -3.66 -29.10
CA MET A 339 -18.77 -4.26 -29.63
C MET A 339 -18.58 -5.74 -29.25
N ILE A 340 -19.45 -6.29 -28.39
CA ILE A 340 -19.35 -7.68 -27.91
C ILE A 340 -19.29 -8.71 -29.07
N PRO A 341 -20.12 -8.61 -30.14
CA PRO A 341 -20.03 -9.51 -31.29
C PRO A 341 -18.67 -9.45 -32.00
N GLU A 342 -18.11 -8.25 -32.17
CA GLU A 342 -16.77 -8.10 -32.80
C GLU A 342 -15.68 -8.74 -31.93
N ILE A 343 -15.76 -8.59 -30.60
CA ILE A 343 -14.80 -9.20 -29.68
C ILE A 343 -14.91 -10.74 -29.70
N ILE A 344 -16.12 -11.28 -29.84
CA ILE A 344 -16.36 -12.73 -29.95
C ILE A 344 -15.61 -13.31 -31.15
N GLU A 345 -15.55 -12.62 -32.29
CA GLU A 345 -14.81 -13.12 -33.46
C GLU A 345 -13.32 -13.34 -33.19
N PHE A 346 -12.72 -12.51 -32.33
CA PHE A 346 -11.32 -12.68 -31.94
C PHE A 346 -11.06 -13.88 -31.03
N THR A 347 -12.09 -14.47 -30.43
CA THR A 347 -11.96 -15.75 -29.69
C THR A 347 -11.65 -16.91 -30.62
N ARG A 348 -11.96 -16.80 -31.92
CA ARG A 348 -11.69 -17.83 -32.95
C ARG A 348 -10.38 -17.63 -33.70
N SER A 349 -9.57 -16.63 -33.31
CA SER A 349 -8.31 -16.31 -33.99
C SER A 349 -7.29 -17.46 -33.88
N SER A 350 -6.53 -17.72 -34.95
CA SER A 350 -5.38 -18.64 -34.93
C SER A 350 -4.27 -18.18 -33.97
N ASN A 351 -4.16 -16.87 -33.74
CA ASN A 351 -3.21 -16.28 -32.78
C ASN A 351 -3.73 -16.35 -31.33
N GLY A 352 -3.06 -17.13 -30.48
CA GLY A 352 -3.42 -17.30 -29.07
C GLY A 352 -3.41 -16.01 -28.23
N ASN A 353 -2.58 -15.01 -28.58
CA ASN A 353 -2.62 -13.71 -27.90
C ASN A 353 -3.92 -12.95 -28.18
N LYS A 354 -4.44 -13.02 -29.41
CA LYS A 354 -5.74 -12.41 -29.76
C LYS A 354 -6.88 -13.08 -28.99
N ARG A 355 -6.87 -14.42 -28.90
CA ARG A 355 -7.87 -15.17 -28.11
C ARG A 355 -7.83 -14.80 -26.62
N ARG A 356 -6.64 -14.74 -26.02
CA ARG A 356 -6.42 -14.31 -24.63
C ARG A 356 -6.95 -12.88 -24.38
N LEU A 357 -6.64 -11.96 -25.29
CA LEU A 357 -7.06 -10.56 -25.18
C LEU A 357 -8.57 -10.41 -25.38
N ALA A 358 -9.18 -11.21 -26.25
CA ALA A 358 -10.63 -11.26 -26.45
C ALA A 358 -11.34 -11.71 -25.15
N ALA A 359 -10.87 -12.78 -24.52
CA ALA A 359 -11.39 -13.23 -23.23
C ALA A 359 -11.25 -12.14 -22.14
N SER A 360 -10.09 -11.47 -22.07
CA SER A 360 -9.87 -10.34 -21.16
C SER A 360 -10.84 -9.18 -21.40
N ALA A 361 -11.07 -8.83 -22.68
CA ALA A 361 -11.97 -7.77 -23.10
C ALA A 361 -13.43 -8.07 -22.71
N LEU A 362 -13.92 -9.28 -23.01
CA LEU A 362 -15.25 -9.75 -22.62
C LEU A 362 -15.44 -9.73 -21.10
N GLY A 363 -14.42 -10.16 -20.33
CA GLY A 363 -14.46 -10.10 -18.87
C GLY A 363 -14.57 -8.67 -18.30
N LYS A 364 -14.11 -7.64 -19.01
CA LYS A 364 -14.31 -6.23 -18.63
C LYS A 364 -15.73 -5.73 -18.89
N LEU A 365 -16.43 -6.35 -19.85
CA LEU A 365 -17.81 -6.03 -20.22
C LEU A 365 -18.85 -6.86 -19.45
N SER A 366 -18.42 -7.67 -18.47
CA SER A 366 -19.26 -8.53 -17.61
C SER A 366 -20.47 -7.88 -16.94
N ARG A 367 -20.45 -6.56 -16.74
CA ARG A 367 -21.56 -5.80 -16.15
C ARG A 367 -22.72 -5.51 -17.10
N PHE A 368 -22.50 -5.61 -18.41
CA PHE A 368 -23.51 -5.30 -19.44
C PHE A 368 -24.36 -6.53 -19.73
N LYS A 369 -25.34 -6.77 -18.87
CA LYS A 369 -26.32 -7.85 -18.99
C LYS A 369 -27.62 -7.29 -19.63
N PRO A 370 -28.25 -8.01 -20.57
CA PRO A 370 -27.97 -9.41 -20.97
C PRO A 370 -26.93 -9.56 -22.10
N GLU A 371 -26.39 -8.49 -22.66
CA GLU A 371 -25.59 -8.52 -23.90
C GLU A 371 -24.35 -9.40 -23.79
N ILE A 372 -23.71 -9.42 -22.61
CA ILE A 372 -22.53 -10.25 -22.37
C ILE A 372 -22.82 -11.75 -22.40
N TYR A 373 -24.07 -12.18 -22.25
CA TYR A 373 -24.43 -13.59 -22.32
C TYR A 373 -24.17 -14.21 -23.69
N LYS A 374 -24.15 -13.40 -24.76
CA LYS A 374 -23.76 -13.84 -26.11
C LYS A 374 -22.33 -14.37 -26.19
N ALA A 375 -21.47 -14.01 -25.23
CA ALA A 375 -20.07 -14.40 -25.19
C ALA A 375 -19.81 -15.71 -24.43
N ILE A 376 -20.80 -16.26 -23.72
CA ILE A 376 -20.61 -17.42 -22.83
C ILE A 376 -20.09 -18.63 -23.59
N GLU A 377 -20.78 -19.06 -24.65
CA GLU A 377 -20.40 -20.23 -25.44
C GLU A 377 -18.97 -20.12 -26.01
N SER A 378 -18.60 -18.91 -26.43
CA SER A 378 -17.25 -18.65 -26.97
C SER A 378 -16.19 -18.68 -25.87
N LEU A 379 -16.50 -18.23 -24.66
CA LEU A 379 -15.60 -18.30 -23.51
C LEU A 379 -15.48 -19.74 -22.97
N GLU A 380 -16.55 -20.52 -22.99
CA GLU A 380 -16.52 -21.94 -22.61
C GLU A 380 -15.64 -22.74 -23.57
N ARG A 381 -15.73 -22.50 -24.88
CA ARG A 381 -14.82 -23.10 -25.87
C ARG A 381 -13.35 -22.79 -25.58
N LEU A 382 -13.04 -21.58 -25.10
CA LEU A 382 -11.67 -21.19 -24.74
C LEU A 382 -11.14 -21.87 -23.46
N LEU A 383 -11.97 -22.57 -22.68
CA LEU A 383 -11.51 -23.38 -21.56
C LEU A 383 -10.74 -24.63 -22.02
N GLU A 384 -10.91 -25.03 -23.29
CA GLU A 384 -10.19 -26.15 -23.90
C GLU A 384 -9.00 -25.72 -24.77
N ASP A 385 -8.69 -24.42 -24.79
CA ASP A 385 -7.63 -23.85 -25.63
C ASP A 385 -6.26 -24.49 -25.36
N GLU A 386 -5.47 -24.70 -26.41
CA GLU A 386 -4.09 -25.24 -26.33
C GLU A 386 -3.20 -24.40 -25.38
N LYS A 387 -3.38 -23.07 -25.35
CA LYS A 387 -2.55 -22.15 -24.56
C LYS A 387 -3.11 -22.00 -23.13
N PRO A 388 -2.33 -22.32 -22.07
CA PRO A 388 -2.79 -22.20 -20.67
C PRO A 388 -3.28 -20.79 -20.30
N GLN A 389 -2.62 -19.76 -20.82
CA GLN A 389 -3.00 -18.36 -20.55
C GLN A 389 -4.38 -18.00 -21.13
N VAL A 390 -4.78 -18.59 -22.26
CA VAL A 390 -6.10 -18.33 -22.85
C VAL A 390 -7.20 -18.92 -21.96
N ARG A 391 -7.02 -20.19 -21.54
CA ARG A 391 -7.92 -20.88 -20.60
C ARG A 391 -8.15 -20.08 -19.31
N GLN A 392 -7.06 -19.56 -18.72
CA GLN A 392 -7.11 -18.78 -17.48
C GLN A 392 -7.92 -17.49 -17.63
N TYR A 393 -7.74 -16.76 -18.74
CA TYR A 393 -8.46 -15.52 -18.98
C TYR A 393 -9.94 -15.77 -19.32
N ALA A 394 -10.25 -16.85 -20.02
CA ALA A 394 -11.62 -17.27 -20.29
C ALA A 394 -12.38 -17.59 -18.98
N LEU A 395 -11.77 -18.36 -18.09
CA LEU A 395 -12.31 -18.64 -16.75
C LEU A 395 -12.55 -17.36 -15.94
N LYS A 396 -11.56 -16.45 -15.93
CA LYS A 396 -11.68 -15.18 -15.23
C LYS A 396 -12.82 -14.34 -15.77
N ALA A 397 -13.09 -14.40 -17.07
CA ALA A 397 -14.22 -13.72 -17.70
C ALA A 397 -15.56 -14.35 -17.30
N LEU A 398 -15.70 -15.69 -17.40
CA LEU A 398 -16.91 -16.42 -16.98
C LEU A 398 -17.26 -16.19 -15.51
N ARG A 399 -16.27 -16.23 -14.62
CA ARG A 399 -16.43 -15.90 -13.19
C ARG A 399 -16.97 -14.49 -12.97
N ARG A 400 -16.54 -13.51 -13.79
CA ARG A 400 -17.03 -12.12 -13.71
C ARG A 400 -18.44 -11.97 -14.25
N ILE A 401 -18.83 -12.76 -15.25
CA ILE A 401 -20.20 -12.79 -15.80
C ILE A 401 -21.18 -13.40 -14.78
N GLY A 402 -20.65 -14.25 -13.88
CA GLY A 402 -21.42 -14.93 -12.83
C GLY A 402 -21.80 -16.36 -13.21
N ILE A 403 -21.12 -16.95 -14.21
CA ILE A 403 -21.25 -18.37 -14.56
C ILE A 403 -20.14 -19.12 -13.87
N VAL A 404 -20.49 -19.96 -12.89
CA VAL A 404 -19.59 -20.93 -12.28
C VAL A 404 -20.38 -22.22 -12.17
N ASN A 405 -20.14 -23.18 -13.05
CA ASN A 405 -20.63 -24.55 -12.86
C ASN A 405 -19.50 -25.44 -12.36
N LYS A 406 -19.87 -26.46 -11.57
CA LYS A 406 -18.97 -27.43 -10.93
C LYS A 406 -18.12 -28.18 -11.96
N GLU A 407 -18.68 -28.47 -13.13
CA GLU A 407 -18.00 -29.10 -14.28
C GLU A 407 -16.81 -28.26 -14.82
N ILE A 408 -16.93 -26.93 -14.82
CA ILE A 408 -15.87 -26.01 -15.27
C ILE A 408 -14.68 -26.00 -14.28
N ILE A 409 -14.94 -26.24 -13.00
CA ILE A 409 -13.90 -26.34 -11.96
C ILE A 409 -13.13 -27.65 -12.09
N GLU A 410 -13.82 -28.76 -12.38
CA GLU A 410 -13.21 -30.08 -12.57
C GLU A 410 -12.28 -30.14 -13.79
N LEU A 411 -12.63 -29.43 -14.88
CA LEU A 411 -11.83 -29.35 -16.10
C LEU A 411 -10.46 -28.67 -15.89
N ILE A 412 -10.32 -27.81 -14.87
CA ILE A 412 -9.08 -27.12 -14.50
C ILE A 412 -8.15 -28.00 -13.69
N ILE A 413 -8.72 -28.84 -12.81
CA ILE A 413 -7.94 -29.73 -11.93
C ILE A 413 -7.22 -30.80 -12.76
N ASN A 414 -7.82 -31.25 -13.87
CA ASN A 414 -7.34 -32.39 -14.64
C ASN A 414 -6.35 -32.06 -15.78
N LYS A 415 -5.98 -30.79 -16.01
CA LYS A 415 -4.98 -30.41 -17.05
C LYS A 415 -3.90 -29.48 -16.47
N PRO A 416 -2.79 -30.00 -15.92
CA PRO A 416 -1.73 -29.21 -15.29
C PRO A 416 -0.97 -28.33 -16.30
N TYR A 417 -0.29 -27.34 -15.74
CA TYR A 417 0.69 -26.48 -16.42
C TYR A 417 1.82 -27.31 -17.06
N GLU A 418 1.96 -27.25 -18.38
CA GLU A 418 3.29 -27.42 -19.00
C GLU A 418 3.98 -26.05 -18.98
N LYS A 419 5.15 -26.00 -18.32
CA LYS A 419 6.04 -24.84 -18.30
C LYS A 419 6.69 -24.72 -19.67
N ASP A 420 6.38 -23.64 -20.38
CA ASP A 420 7.30 -23.01 -21.34
C ASP A 420 7.78 -21.68 -20.76
#